data_AF-A0A4Q5V9R5-F1
#
_entry.id   AF-A0A4Q5V9R5-F1
#
_cell.length_a   1.000
_cell.length_b   1.000
_cell.length_c   1.000
_cell.angle_alpha   90.00
_cell.angle_beta   90.00
_cell.angle_gamma   90.00
#
_symmetry.space_group_name_H-M   'P 1'
#
loop_
_entity.id
_entity.type
_entity.pdbx_description
1 polymer ?
#
loop_
_entity_poly.entity_id
_entity_poly.type
_entity_poly.pdbx_seq_one_letter_code
_entity_poly.pdbx_strand_id
1 'polypeptide(L)'
;MLAFGCLADIKKNSSALKNSNSLECKLTPVKQSKAAIEAILKDLDSNYLEIGGGGISEVKQTRTNVYVVSIPQGERIDQFSYEISVDEACKVNILKKEPFTKNFSR
;
A
#
# COMPACT_ATOMS: atom_id res chain seq x y z
N MET A 1 -49.67 10.31 28.49
CA MET A 1 -48.42 9.54 28.27
C MET A 1 -47.27 10.39 28.75
N LEU A 2 -46.66 10.05 29.89
CA LEU A 2 -45.49 10.71 30.45
C LEU A 2 -44.24 9.98 29.95
N ALA A 3 -43.39 10.65 29.16
CA ALA A 3 -42.08 10.14 28.79
C ALA A 3 -41.01 10.93 29.55
N PHE A 4 -40.45 10.29 30.58
CA PHE A 4 -39.22 10.70 31.24
C PHE A 4 -38.03 10.37 30.32
N GLY A 5 -37.43 11.39 29.71
CA GLY A 5 -36.15 11.27 29.02
C GLY A 5 -35.01 11.61 29.96
N CYS A 6 -34.24 10.61 30.40
CA CYS A 6 -32.95 10.82 31.07
C CYS A 6 -31.90 11.22 30.04
N LEU A 7 -31.29 12.40 30.21
CA LEU A 7 -29.98 12.73 29.65
C LEU A 7 -28.90 12.02 30.48
N ALA A 8 -28.04 11.25 29.83
CA ALA A 8 -26.79 10.78 30.41
C ALA A 8 -25.63 11.31 29.55
N ASP A 9 -25.01 12.38 30.04
CA ASP A 9 -23.69 12.84 29.63
C ASP A 9 -22.65 11.76 29.99
N ILE A 10 -22.03 11.14 28.99
CA ILE A 10 -20.82 10.33 29.18
C ILE A 10 -19.64 11.12 28.63
N LYS A 11 -19.06 11.98 29.49
CA LYS A 11 -17.69 12.46 29.33
C LYS A 11 -16.74 11.26 29.37
N LYS A 12 -16.23 10.84 28.21
CA LYS A 12 -15.08 9.92 28.16
C LYS A 12 -13.79 10.74 28.13
N ASN A 13 -13.29 11.02 29.33
CA ASN A 13 -11.92 11.44 29.54
C ASN A 13 -11.02 10.23 29.26
N SER A 14 -10.22 10.28 28.20
CA SER A 14 -9.19 9.26 27.97
C SER A 14 -7.89 9.96 27.62
N SER A 15 -7.27 10.49 28.66
CA SER A 15 -5.83 10.71 28.75
C SER A 15 -5.15 9.37 28.46
N ALA A 16 -4.65 9.19 27.24
CA ALA A 16 -3.66 8.17 26.94
C ALA A 16 -2.43 8.89 26.40
N LEU A 17 -1.56 9.19 27.36
CA LEU A 17 -0.15 9.52 27.20
C LEU A 17 0.46 8.61 26.12
N LYS A 18 0.59 9.08 24.88
CA LYS A 18 1.40 8.37 23.88
C LYS A 18 2.85 8.66 24.19
N ASN A 19 3.40 7.79 25.02
CA ASN A 19 4.83 7.63 25.23
C ASN A 19 5.49 7.52 23.84
N SER A 20 6.18 8.57 23.40
CA SER A 20 6.98 8.58 22.20
C SER A 20 8.27 7.81 22.44
N ASN A 21 8.14 6.52 22.77
CA ASN A 21 9.18 5.57 22.44
C ASN A 21 9.03 5.38 20.95
N SER A 22 9.89 6.01 20.15
CA SER A 22 10.04 5.71 18.74
C SER A 22 10.27 4.20 18.64
N LEU A 23 9.18 3.47 18.38
CA LEU A 23 9.18 2.04 18.22
C LEU A 23 9.91 1.80 16.90
N GLU A 24 11.25 1.78 16.95
CA GLU A 24 12.06 1.54 15.77
C GLU A 24 11.48 0.33 15.07
N CYS A 25 11.01 0.59 13.86
CA CYS A 25 10.38 -0.37 13.01
C CYS A 25 11.37 -1.49 12.67
N LYS A 26 11.48 -2.52 13.53
CA LYS A 26 12.28 -3.72 13.26
C LYS A 26 11.52 -4.65 12.32
N LEU A 27 11.25 -4.19 11.10
CA LEU A 27 10.80 -5.06 10.04
C LEU A 27 11.97 -5.89 9.56
N THR A 28 11.81 -7.21 9.55
CA THR A 28 12.71 -8.07 8.79
C THR A 28 12.55 -7.76 7.29
N PRO A 29 13.56 -8.02 6.45
CA PRO A 29 13.45 -7.77 5.01
C PRO A 29 12.21 -8.40 4.37
N VAL A 30 11.81 -9.60 4.82
CA VAL A 30 10.60 -10.28 4.35
C VAL A 30 9.33 -9.52 4.75
N LYS A 31 9.23 -9.03 5.99
CA LYS A 31 8.06 -8.23 6.43
C LYS A 31 7.99 -6.88 5.71
N GLN A 32 9.14 -6.27 5.45
CA GLN A 32 9.23 -5.05 4.66
C GLN A 32 8.74 -5.27 3.23
N SER A 33 9.21 -6.33 2.57
CA SER A 33 8.73 -6.70 1.23
C SER A 33 7.24 -7.01 1.23
N LYS A 34 6.71 -7.70 2.24
CA LYS A 34 5.27 -7.94 2.37
C LYS A 34 4.49 -6.62 2.42
N ALA A 35 4.87 -5.71 3.31
CA ALA A 35 4.18 -4.42 3.46
C ALA A 35 4.27 -3.57 2.18
N ALA A 36 5.43 -3.59 1.51
CA ALA A 36 5.64 -2.92 0.23
C ALA A 36 4.69 -3.45 -0.85
N ILE A 37 4.63 -4.78 -1.00
CA ILE A 37 3.76 -5.44 -1.97
C ILE A 37 2.30 -5.13 -1.66
N GLU A 38 1.86 -5.21 -0.41
CA GLU A 38 0.48 -4.87 -0.01
C GLU A 38 0.11 -3.42 -0.37
N ALA A 39 1.01 -2.45 -0.16
CA ALA A 39 0.79 -1.06 -0.54
C ALA A 39 0.66 -0.89 -2.05
N ILE A 40 1.50 -1.58 -2.83
CA ILE A 40 1.44 -1.58 -4.29
C ILE A 40 0.15 -2.23 -4.81
N LEU A 41 -0.24 -3.38 -4.24
CA LEU A 41 -1.48 -4.06 -4.60
C LEU A 41 -2.70 -3.18 -4.33
N LYS A 42 -2.72 -2.46 -3.19
CA LYS A 42 -3.78 -1.51 -2.87
C LYS A 42 -3.85 -0.34 -3.85
N ASP A 43 -2.70 0.18 -4.28
CA ASP A 43 -2.66 1.22 -5.31
C ASP A 43 -3.21 0.72 -6.65
N LEU A 44 -2.78 -0.48 -7.08
CA LEU A 44 -3.24 -1.09 -8.32
C LEU A 44 -4.74 -1.38 -8.29
N ASP A 45 -5.27 -1.92 -7.20
CA ASP A 45 -6.70 -2.17 -7.00
C ASP A 45 -7.54 -0.88 -7.16
N SER A 46 -7.00 0.26 -6.73
CA SER A 46 -7.69 1.55 -6.80
C SER A 46 -7.53 2.26 -8.14
N ASN A 47 -6.41 2.04 -8.85
CA ASN A 47 -5.97 2.91 -9.94
C ASN A 47 -5.71 2.19 -11.28
N TYR A 48 -5.65 0.85 -11.33
CA TYR A 48 -5.46 0.10 -12.57
C TYR A 48 -6.81 -0.31 -13.15
N LEU A 49 -7.19 0.30 -14.29
CA LEU A 49 -8.53 0.18 -14.86
C LEU A 49 -8.63 -0.82 -16.02
N GLU A 50 -7.51 -1.41 -16.46
CA GLU A 50 -7.52 -2.35 -17.58
C GLU A 50 -8.18 -3.67 -17.15
N ILE A 51 -9.19 -4.11 -17.92
CA ILE A 51 -10.03 -5.28 -17.63
C ILE A 51 -9.50 -6.55 -18.34
N GLY A 52 -8.40 -6.43 -19.09
CA GLY A 52 -7.71 -7.55 -19.76
C GLY A 52 -6.57 -8.11 -18.91
N GLY A 53 -5.96 -9.20 -19.36
CA GLY A 53 -4.68 -9.67 -18.81
C GLY A 53 -4.81 -10.54 -17.57
N GLY A 54 -4.13 -11.68 -17.53
CA GLY A 54 -4.28 -12.73 -16.50
C GLY A 54 -3.79 -12.37 -15.09
N GLY A 55 -3.96 -11.13 -14.65
CA GLY A 55 -3.52 -10.60 -13.36
C GLY A 55 -2.04 -10.20 -13.36
N ILE A 56 -1.51 -9.96 -12.16
CA ILE A 56 -0.09 -9.63 -11.95
C ILE A 56 0.75 -10.88 -12.19
N SER A 57 1.73 -10.80 -13.10
CA SER A 57 2.65 -11.90 -13.40
C SER A 57 3.97 -11.80 -12.64
N GLU A 58 4.39 -10.59 -12.25
CA GLU A 58 5.64 -10.37 -11.52
C GLU A 58 5.50 -9.19 -10.55
N VAL A 59 6.04 -9.35 -9.35
CA VAL A 59 6.40 -8.24 -8.45
C VAL A 59 7.85 -8.46 -8.02
N LYS A 60 8.75 -7.58 -8.45
CA LYS A 60 10.19 -7.73 -8.23
C LYS A 60 10.81 -6.47 -7.66
N GLN A 61 11.53 -6.61 -6.56
CA GLN A 61 12.40 -5.56 -6.06
C GLN A 61 13.66 -5.46 -6.93
N THR A 62 13.88 -4.32 -7.57
CA THR A 62 15.04 -4.09 -8.45
C THR A 62 16.14 -3.27 -7.78
N ARG A 63 15.78 -2.50 -6.73
CA ARG A 63 16.68 -1.75 -5.85
C ARG A 63 16.12 -1.73 -4.44
N THR A 64 16.88 -1.25 -3.47
CA THR A 64 16.48 -1.20 -2.05
C THR A 64 15.06 -0.68 -1.83
N ASN A 65 14.66 0.36 -2.57
CA ASN A 65 13.36 1.02 -2.42
C ASN A 65 12.52 1.01 -3.71
N VAL A 66 12.88 0.18 -4.69
CA VAL A 66 12.22 0.18 -6.01
C VAL A 66 11.67 -1.21 -6.33
N TYR A 67 10.38 -1.25 -6.63
CA TYR A 67 9.66 -2.44 -7.08
C TYR A 67 9.14 -2.24 -8.49
N VAL A 68 9.25 -3.26 -9.33
CA VAL A 68 8.60 -3.33 -10.63
C VAL A 68 7.49 -4.36 -10.56
N VAL A 69 6.29 -3.95 -10.98
CA VAL A 69 5.15 -4.85 -11.20
C VAL A 69 4.92 -5.01 -12.69
N SER A 70 4.64 -6.24 -13.12
CA SER A 70 4.28 -6.56 -14.51
C SER A 70 2.88 -7.18 -14.57
N ILE A 71 2.05 -6.67 -15.47
CA ILE A 71 0.70 -7.16 -15.76
C ILE A 71 0.61 -7.46 -17.26
N PRO A 72 0.56 -8.73 -17.68
CA PRO A 72 0.45 -9.10 -19.09
C PRO A 72 -0.91 -8.71 -19.63
N GLN A 73 -0.94 -8.12 -20.81
CA GLN A 73 -2.14 -7.66 -21.52
C GLN A 73 -2.07 -8.15 -22.97
N GLY A 74 -2.60 -9.33 -23.28
CA GLY A 74 -2.60 -9.87 -24.65
C GLY A 74 -1.23 -9.78 -25.35
N GLU A 75 -1.03 -8.77 -26.18
CA GLU A 75 0.19 -8.50 -26.96
C GLU A 75 1.18 -7.51 -26.32
N ARG A 76 0.95 -7.09 -25.08
CA ARG A 76 1.82 -6.18 -24.33
C ARG A 76 1.97 -6.58 -22.86
N ILE A 77 2.91 -5.97 -22.16
CA ILE A 77 3.01 -5.98 -20.69
C ILE A 77 2.96 -4.54 -20.22
N ASP A 78 2.02 -4.25 -19.34
CA ASP A 78 2.02 -3.02 -18.57
C ASP A 78 2.93 -3.22 -17.36
N GLN A 79 3.90 -2.33 -17.21
CA GLN A 79 4.85 -2.32 -16.12
C GLN A 79 4.71 -1.04 -15.30
N PHE A 80 4.87 -1.16 -13.99
CA PHE A 80 4.87 -0.03 -13.08
C PHE A 80 6.10 -0.10 -12.19
N SER A 81 6.94 0.94 -12.22
CA SER A 81 8.05 1.12 -11.29
C SER A 81 7.60 1.97 -10.11
N TYR A 82 7.60 1.39 -8.92
CA TYR A 82 7.25 2.04 -7.66
C TYR A 82 8.51 2.33 -6.87
N GLU A 83 8.70 3.60 -6.52
CA GLU A 83 9.65 4.00 -5.49
C GLU A 83 8.90 4.18 -4.18
N ILE A 84 9.37 3.53 -3.12
CA ILE A 84 8.70 3.51 -1.81
C ILE A 84 9.63 3.96 -0.69
N SER A 85 9.04 4.48 0.38
CA SER A 85 9.73 4.64 1.67
C SER A 85 8.99 3.90 2.76
N VAL A 86 9.72 3.55 3.81
CA VAL A 86 9.16 3.03 5.06
C VAL A 86 9.49 4.05 6.14
N ASP A 87 8.47 4.57 6.81
CA ASP A 87 8.67 5.50 7.90
C ASP A 87 8.99 4.79 9.23
N GLU A 88 9.27 5.58 10.26
CA GLU A 88 9.57 5.09 11.61
C GLU A 88 8.42 4.28 12.22
N ALA A 89 7.19 4.44 11.71
CA ALA A 89 6.00 3.71 12.14
C ALA A 89 5.72 2.46 11.30
N CYS A 90 6.69 1.98 10.51
CA CYS A 90 6.54 0.84 9.59
C CYS A 90 5.52 1.04 8.47
N LYS A 91 5.11 2.28 8.20
CA LYS A 91 4.15 2.56 7.16
C LYS A 91 4.88 2.75 5.84
N VAL A 92 4.42 2.02 4.82
CA VAL A 92 4.90 2.18 3.45
C VAL A 92 4.22 3.38 2.82
N ASN A 93 5.02 4.27 2.23
CA ASN A 93 4.57 5.38 1.42
C ASN A 93 5.07 5.20 -0.02
N ILE A 94 4.20 5.37 -1.01
CA ILE A 94 4.60 5.42 -2.42
C ILE A 94 5.09 6.83 -2.70
N LEU A 95 6.39 6.97 -2.98
CA LEU A 95 7.01 8.25 -3.33
C LEU A 95 6.81 8.58 -4.80
N LYS A 96 6.90 7.55 -5.66
CA LYS A 96 6.83 7.69 -7.11
C LYS A 96 6.24 6.44 -7.75
N LYS A 97 5.50 6.64 -8.85
CA LYS A 97 4.98 5.60 -9.73
C LYS A 97 5.26 6.00 -11.18
N GLU A 98 5.97 5.15 -11.91
CA GLU A 98 6.26 5.36 -13.33
C GLU A 98 5.70 4.20 -14.17
N PRO A 99 4.76 4.47 -15.09
CA PRO A 99 4.26 3.47 -16.01
C PRO A 99 5.22 3.25 -17.18
N PHE A 100 5.28 2.01 -17.66
CA PHE A 100 5.99 1.62 -18.88
C PHE A 100 5.19 0.52 -19.58
N THR A 101 5.22 0.51 -20.91
CA THR A 101 4.54 -0.54 -21.68
C THR A 101 5.54 -1.21 -22.61
N LYS A 102 5.62 -2.54 -22.52
CA LYS A 102 6.40 -3.36 -23.43
C LYS A 102 5.46 -4.05 -24.43
N ASN A 103 5.55 -3.70 -25.70
CA ASN A 103 4.80 -4.39 -26.76
C ASN A 103 5.58 -5.60 -27.29
N PHE A 104 4.86 -6.63 -27.72
CA PHE A 104 5.42 -7.82 -28.35
C PHE A 104 5.09 -7.96 -29.84
N SER A 105 4.42 -6.96 -30.42
CA SER A 105 4.19 -6.89 -31.87
C SER A 105 5.53 -6.88 -32.61
N ARG A 106 5.67 -7.83 -33.55
CA ARG A 106 6.82 -7.98 -34.46
C ARG A 106 6.80 -6.96 -35.58
#